data_AF-A0A4Y4M6Q4-F1
#
_entry.id   AF-A0A4Y4M6Q4-F1
#
_cell.length_a   1.000
_cell.length_b   1.000
_cell.length_c   1.000
_cell.angle_alpha   90.00
_cell.angle_beta   90.00
_cell.angle_gamma   90.00
#
_symmetry.space_group_name_H-M   'P 1'
#
loop_
_entity.id
_entity.type
_entity.pdbx_description
1 polymer ?
#
loop_
_entity_poly.entity_id
_entity_poly.type
_entity_poly.pdbx_seq_one_letter_code
_entity_poly.pdbx_strand_id
1 'polypeptide(L)' 'MTVEEYLKYHCKLDLGYIAIRMWPNNKSALSYLSKKLHKKDGKTFTKADAEKAIKILSTTVINDLSGEFKSLTVD' A
#
# COMPACT_ATOMS: atom_id res chain seq x y z
N MET A 1 5.54 -8.84 9.25
CA MET A 1 4.43 -8.52 8.33
C MET A 1 4.98 -7.55 7.30
N THR A 2 4.89 -7.92 6.03
CA THR A 2 5.31 -7.03 4.95
C THR A 2 4.22 -5.99 4.67
N VAL A 3 4.60 -4.91 4.00
CA VAL A 3 3.63 -3.89 3.54
C VAL A 3 2.60 -4.52 2.59
N GLU A 4 3.01 -5.46 1.74
CA GLU A 4 2.13 -6.17 0.83
C GLU A 4 1.05 -6.95 1.58
N GLU A 5 1.43 -7.72 2.59
CA GLU A 5 0.51 -8.49 3.44
C GLU A 5 -0.46 -7.59 4.19
N TYR A 6 0.04 -6.47 4.74
CA TYR A 6 -0.79 -5.48 5.41
C TYR A 6 -1.85 -4.93 4.44
N LEU A 7 -1.43 -4.45 3.27
CA LEU A 7 -2.35 -3.90 2.26
C LEU A 7 -3.37 -4.94 1.77
N LYS A 8 -3.00 -6.21 1.74
CA LYS A 8 -3.84 -7.28 1.19
C LYS A 8 -4.87 -7.83 2.18
N TYR A 9 -4.50 -7.97 3.46
CA TYR A 9 -5.31 -8.72 4.43
C TYR A 9 -5.67 -7.94 5.70
N HIS A 10 -4.92 -6.88 6.02
CA HIS A 10 -5.04 -6.20 7.32
C HIS A 10 -5.32 -4.69 7.20
N CYS A 11 -5.40 -4.16 5.98
CA CYS A 11 -5.52 -2.73 5.74
C CYS A 11 -6.88 -2.22 6.21
N LYS A 12 -6.86 -1.43 7.30
CA LYS A 12 -8.04 -0.75 7.83
C LYS A 12 -8.38 0.55 7.08
N LEU A 13 -7.44 1.05 6.27
CA LEU A 13 -7.61 2.25 5.45
C LEU A 13 -8.16 1.89 4.07
N ASP A 14 -8.84 2.84 3.44
CA ASP A 14 -9.30 2.70 2.06
C ASP A 14 -8.10 2.52 1.10
N LEU A 15 -8.06 1.37 0.43
CA LEU A 15 -7.06 1.06 -0.59
C LEU A 15 -7.14 2.03 -1.78
N GLY A 16 -8.32 2.59 -2.09
CA GLY A 16 -8.49 3.59 -3.13
C GLY A 16 -7.72 4.86 -2.80
N TYR A 17 -7.90 5.38 -1.59
CA TYR A 17 -7.14 6.50 -1.06
C TYR A 17 -5.62 6.26 -1.11
N ILE A 18 -5.14 5.11 -0.64
CA ILE A 18 -3.71 4.77 -0.68
C ILE A 18 -3.21 4.73 -2.13
N ALA A 19 -3.92 4.03 -3.01
CA ALA A 19 -3.50 3.84 -4.39
C ALA A 19 -3.41 5.16 -5.18
N ILE A 20 -4.40 6.05 -5.03
CA ILE A 20 -4.39 7.36 -5.69
C ILE A 20 -3.18 8.18 -5.22
N ARG A 21 -2.81 8.09 -3.94
CA ARG A 21 -1.62 8.79 -3.43
C ARG A 21 -0.30 8.15 -3.88
N MET A 22 -0.28 6.83 -4.13
CA MET A 22 0.87 6.13 -4.71
C MET A 22 1.08 6.49 -6.19
N TRP A 23 -0.03 6.68 -6.93
CA TRP A 23 -0.04 6.97 -8.36
C TRP A 23 -1.10 8.04 -8.71
N PRO A 24 -0.83 9.34 -8.43
CA PRO A 24 -1.83 10.41 -8.57
C PRO A 24 -2.34 10.63 -9.99
N ASN A 25 -1.53 10.29 -10.99
CA ASN A 25 -1.90 10.43 -12.40
C ASN A 25 -2.57 9.17 -12.97
N ASN A 26 -2.78 8.11 -12.18
CA ASN A 26 -3.39 6.87 -12.62
C ASN A 26 -4.86 6.82 -12.19
N LYS A 27 -5.77 7.07 -13.14
CA LYS A 27 -7.23 6.98 -12.91
C LYS A 27 -7.68 5.59 -12.44
N SER A 28 -6.90 4.56 -12.75
CA SER A 28 -7.15 3.17 -12.37
C SER A 28 -6.21 2.71 -11.24
N ALA A 29 -5.72 3.63 -10.40
CA ALA A 29 -4.76 3.33 -9.35
C ALA A 29 -5.21 2.20 -8.42
N LEU A 30 -6.47 2.19 -7.99
CA LEU A 30 -7.02 1.12 -7.14
C LEU A 30 -6.93 -0.25 -7.83
N SER A 31 -7.42 -0.33 -9.08
CA SER A 31 -7.33 -1.58 -9.86
C SER A 31 -5.87 -1.98 -10.09
N TYR A 32 -4.98 -1.02 -10.31
CA TYR A 32 -3.55 -1.25 -10.49
C TYR A 32 -2.89 -1.81 -9.22
N LEU A 33 -3.20 -1.24 -8.05
CA LEU A 33 -2.74 -1.76 -6.76
C LEU A 33 -3.25 -3.17 -6.52
N SER A 34 -4.56 -3.40 -6.70
CA SER A 34 -5.17 -4.72 -6.54
C SER A 34 -4.51 -5.76 -7.44
N LYS A 35 -4.29 -5.45 -8.72
CA LYS A 35 -3.58 -6.36 -9.64
C LYS A 35 -2.18 -6.72 -9.14
N LYS A 36 -1.43 -5.74 -8.61
CA LYS A 36 -0.09 -5.98 -8.03
C LYS A 36 -0.14 -6.89 -6.79
N LEU A 37 -1.06 -6.64 -5.85
CA LEU A 37 -1.22 -7.45 -4.62
C LEU A 37 -1.69 -8.89 -4.89
N HIS A 38 -2.38 -9.10 -6.01
CA HIS A 38 -2.88 -10.42 -6.42
C HIS A 38 -2.06 -11.07 -7.54
N LYS A 39 -0.91 -10.49 -7.92
CA LYS A 39 -0.04 -10.99 -8.99
C LYS A 39 -0.79 -11.26 -10.32
N LYS A 40 -1.72 -10.37 -10.67
CA LYS A 40 -2.55 -10.46 -11.89
C LYS A 40 -1.94 -9.68 -13.05
N ASP A 41 -2.25 -10.09 -14.28
CA ASP A 41 -1.83 -9.43 -15.52
C ASP A 41 -0.30 -9.20 -15.61
N GLY A 42 0.50 -10.12 -15.04
CA GLY A 42 1.96 -10.01 -14.98
C GLY A 42 2.47 -8.88 -14.07
N LYS A 43 1.62 -8.29 -13.22
CA LYS A 43 2.00 -7.20 -12.33
C LYS A 43 2.29 -7.73 -10.93
N THR A 44 3.48 -7.43 -10.43
CA THR A 44 3.92 -7.79 -9.08
C THR A 44 4.03 -6.54 -8.21
N PHE A 45 3.71 -6.68 -6.93
CA PHE A 45 4.04 -5.69 -5.92
C PHE A 45 5.55 -5.66 -5.72
N THR A 46 6.17 -4.50 -5.88
CA THR A 46 7.63 -4.33 -5.85
C THR A 46 8.06 -3.58 -4.60
N LYS A 47 9.34 -3.64 -4.27
CA LYS A 47 9.94 -2.83 -3.21
C LYS A 47 9.62 -1.33 -3.33
N ALA A 48 9.64 -0.78 -4.54
CA ALA A 48 9.30 0.63 -4.78
C ALA A 48 7.82 0.93 -4.49
N ASP A 49 6.92 -0.04 -4.68
CA ASP A 49 5.52 0.10 -4.29
C ASP A 49 5.38 0.07 -2.77
N ALA A 50 6.12 -0.81 -2.10
CA ALA A 50 6.16 -0.88 -0.64
C ALA A 50 6.67 0.42 -0.01
N GLU A 51 7.75 1.03 -0.53
CA GLU A 51 8.28 2.31 -0.05
C GLU A 51 7.25 3.45 -0.18
N LYS A 52 6.56 3.53 -1.32
CA LYS A 52 5.49 4.51 -1.54
C LYS A 52 4.33 4.30 -0.59
N ALA A 53 3.89 3.06 -0.42
CA ALA A 53 2.83 2.70 0.50
C ALA A 53 3.21 3.05 1.93
N ILE A 54 4.43 2.74 2.40
CA ILE A 54 4.93 3.13 3.73
C ILE A 54 4.86 4.65 3.91
N LYS A 55 5.29 5.44 2.93
CA LYS A 55 5.24 6.90 3.01
C LYS A 55 3.82 7.44 3.16
N ILE A 56 2.85 6.83 2.48
CA ILE A 56 1.44 7.24 2.55
C ILE A 56 0.80 6.76 3.84
N LEU A 57 1.07 5.53 4.24
CA LEU A 57 0.62 4.96 5.50
C LEU A 57 1.17 5.80 6.66
N SER A 58 2.47 6.09 6.70
CA SER A 58 3.04 6.93 7.76
C SER A 58 2.41 8.32 7.79
N THR A 59 2.26 9.00 6.65
CA THR A 59 1.62 10.33 6.62
C THR A 59 0.14 10.33 6.98
N THR A 60 -0.58 9.24 6.73
CA THR A 60 -2.02 9.12 7.03
C THR A 60 -2.27 8.60 8.46
N VAL A 61 -1.37 7.76 8.97
CA VAL A 61 -1.49 7.05 10.25
C VAL A 61 -0.84 7.81 11.42
N ILE A 62 -0.02 8.84 11.17
CA ILE A 62 0.52 9.72 12.23
C ILE A 62 -0.59 10.29 13.14
N ASN A 63 -1.86 10.31 12.70
CA ASN A 63 -2.99 10.76 13.53
C ASN A 63 -3.73 9.67 14.32
N ASP A 64 -3.52 8.36 14.09
CA ASP A 64 -4.40 7.34 14.73
C ASP A 64 -3.75 6.04 15.25
N LEU A 65 -2.64 5.52 14.70
CA LEU A 65 -2.17 4.16 15.07
C LEU A 65 -0.64 4.00 15.02
N SER A 66 0.10 4.83 15.76
CA SER A 66 1.58 4.90 15.72
C SER A 66 2.34 3.63 16.14
N GLY A 67 1.67 2.61 16.69
CA GLY A 67 2.27 1.35 17.17
C GLY A 67 2.40 0.24 16.12
N GLU A 68 1.38 0.01 15.28
CA GLU A 68 1.29 -1.17 14.40
C GLU A 68 2.22 -1.09 13.16
N PHE A 69 2.69 0.10 12.79
CA PHE A 69 3.40 0.35 11.53
C PHE A 69 4.93 0.41 11.66
N LYS A 70 5.46 0.55 12.88
CA LYS A 70 6.93 0.58 13.11
C LYS A 70 7.62 -0.75 12.78
N SER A 71 6.87 -1.84 12.65
CA SER A 71 7.37 -3.18 12.37
C SER A 71 7.15 -3.64 10.92
N LEU A 72 6.68 -2.78 10.02
CA LEU A 72 6.49 -3.15 8.61
C LEU A 72 7.83 -3.19 7.86
N THR A 73 8.12 -4.30 7.20
CA THR A 73 9.33 -4.50 6.40
C THR A 73 9.06 -4.36 4.90
N VAL A 74 10.11 -3.93 4.18
CA VAL A 74 10.17 -3.73 2.73
C VAL A 74 10.91 -4.93 2.13
N ASP A 75 10.30 -6.10 2.15
CA ASP A 75 10.88 -7.29 1.50
C ASP A 75 10.73 -7.21 -0.03
#